data_AF-A0AAD9L7Q3-F1
#
_entry.id   AF-A0AAD9L7Q3-F1
#
_cell.length_a   1.000
_cell.length_b   1.000
_cell.length_c   1.000
_cell.angle_alpha   90.00
_cell.angle_beta   90.00
_cell.angle_gamma   90.00
#
_symmetry.space_group_name_H-M   'P 1'
#
loop_
_entity.id
_entity.type
_entity.pdbx_description
1 polymer ?
#
loop_
_entity_poly.entity_id
_entity_poly.type
_entity_poly.pdbx_seq_one_letter_code
_entity_poly.pdbx_strand_id
1 'polypeptide(L)'
;MNYLDIIAHGSLVLFATPVPPKPAHHRSFSSDSTTTPPLSPHSAPGTPAILPRPGPVEVSILNLMSSDTDCAYYLLTHVLEHASVFHPNAASLSGEASADPLSGVAKEALVEAEVMAWREVDKGKMFTRNLGEWYATHSQGISEDQLRDLATTWGVEWKGDKGRSPTEDKQLGGRGEHRVSIGVPA
;
A
#
# COMPACT_ATOMS: atom_id res chain seq x y z
N MET A 1 10.02 -17.31 0.19
CA MET A 1 9.78 -16.71 1.52
C MET A 1 8.80 -17.58 2.29
N ASN A 2 8.85 -17.60 3.63
CA ASN A 2 7.82 -18.28 4.43
C ASN A 2 6.61 -17.34 4.63
N TYR A 3 5.44 -17.87 5.02
CA TYR A 3 4.24 -17.06 5.21
C TYR A 3 4.38 -16.04 6.35
N LEU A 4 4.94 -16.46 7.49
CA LEU A 4 5.02 -15.63 8.69
C LEU A 4 5.97 -14.43 8.52
N ASP A 5 7.10 -14.59 7.83
CA ASP A 5 8.05 -13.53 7.51
C ASP A 5 7.38 -12.48 6.61
N ILE A 6 6.56 -12.91 5.64
CA ILE A 6 5.81 -12.02 4.77
C ILE A 6 4.81 -11.19 5.57
N ILE A 7 4.05 -11.81 6.49
CA ILE A 7 3.08 -11.07 7.31
C ILE A 7 3.78 -10.16 8.32
N ALA A 8 4.87 -10.62 8.94
CA ALA A 8 5.55 -9.89 10.01
C ALA A 8 6.38 -8.70 9.50
N HIS A 9 7.03 -8.84 8.35
CA HIS A 9 7.99 -7.85 7.83
C HIS A 9 7.53 -7.20 6.53
N GLY A 10 6.45 -7.69 5.95
CA GLY A 10 5.92 -7.18 4.70
C GLY A 10 5.18 -5.87 4.82
N SER A 11 5.37 -5.04 3.80
CA SER A 11 4.56 -3.85 3.56
C SER A 11 3.84 -3.95 2.21
N LEU A 12 2.64 -3.39 2.17
CA LEU A 12 1.91 -3.10 0.95
C LEU A 12 1.97 -1.62 0.66
N VAL A 13 2.12 -1.29 -0.62
CA VAL A 13 1.93 0.07 -1.11
C VAL A 13 0.50 0.17 -1.61
N LEU A 14 -0.31 0.92 -0.86
CA LEU A 14 -1.70 1.26 -1.18
C LEU A 14 -1.75 2.51 -2.04
N PHE A 15 -2.89 2.74 -2.71
CA PHE A 15 -3.06 3.77 -3.74
C PHE A 15 -2.09 3.64 -4.93
N ALA A 16 -1.38 2.52 -5.06
CA ALA A 16 -0.36 2.26 -6.07
C ALA A 16 -0.87 2.59 -7.49
N THR A 17 -0.06 3.32 -8.26
CA THR A 17 -0.41 3.65 -9.64
C THR A 17 -0.69 2.37 -10.43
N PRO A 18 -1.83 2.27 -11.14
CA PRO A 18 -2.19 1.07 -11.87
C PRO A 18 -1.09 0.82 -12.89
N VAL A 19 -0.34 -0.25 -12.69
CA VAL A 19 0.58 -0.73 -13.72
C VAL A 19 -0.31 -1.19 -14.86
N PRO A 20 -0.16 -0.62 -16.08
CA PRO A 20 -0.97 -1.04 -17.21
C PRO A 20 -0.82 -2.54 -17.37
N PRO A 21 -1.93 -3.29 -17.50
CA PRO A 21 -1.86 -4.74 -17.63
C PRO A 21 -0.95 -5.05 -18.81
N LYS A 22 0.10 -5.85 -18.55
CA LYS A 22 1.01 -6.34 -19.59
C LYS A 22 0.11 -6.94 -20.69
N PRO A 23 0.18 -6.48 -21.95
CA PRO A 23 -0.77 -6.89 -22.96
C PRO A 23 -0.68 -8.41 -23.10
N ALA A 24 -1.71 -9.10 -22.60
CA ALA A 24 -1.91 -10.49 -22.89
C ALA A 24 -2.00 -10.57 -24.42
N HIS A 25 -1.20 -11.45 -25.04
CA HIS A 25 -1.27 -11.69 -26.47
C HIS A 25 -2.70 -12.12 -26.82
N HIS A 26 -3.51 -11.16 -27.27
CA HIS A 26 -4.86 -11.38 -27.73
C HIS A 26 -4.81 -12.34 -28.93
N ARG A 27 -5.22 -13.59 -28.72
CA ARG A 27 -5.80 -14.37 -29.80
C ARG A 27 -7.13 -13.72 -30.14
N SER A 28 -7.17 -13.01 -31.25
CA SER A 28 -8.39 -12.50 -31.87
C SER A 28 -9.33 -13.67 -32.16
N PHE A 29 -10.45 -13.73 -31.44
CA PHE A 29 -11.62 -14.44 -31.90
C PHE A 29 -12.68 -13.39 -32.22
N SER A 30 -12.81 -13.12 -33.53
CA SER A 30 -13.94 -12.39 -34.08
C SER A 30 -15.21 -13.21 -33.87
N SER A 31 -16.21 -12.61 -33.22
CA SER A 31 -17.61 -12.99 -33.40
C SER A 31 -18.47 -11.74 -33.37
N ASP A 32 -19.30 -11.68 -34.38
CA ASP A 32 -20.08 -10.57 -34.91
C ASP A 32 -21.44 -10.40 -34.20
N SER A 33 -22.08 -9.26 -34.45
CA SER A 33 -23.53 -8.96 -34.38
C SER A 33 -24.06 -7.99 -33.31
N THR A 34 -24.30 -6.76 -33.78
CA THR A 34 -25.62 -6.07 -33.87
C THR A 34 -26.43 -5.76 -32.59
N THR A 35 -26.65 -4.46 -32.33
CA THR A 35 -27.96 -3.74 -32.29
C THR A 35 -27.94 -2.55 -31.31
N THR A 36 -27.88 -1.32 -31.83
CA THR A 36 -28.31 -0.07 -31.14
C THR A 36 -29.83 0.07 -31.20
N PRO A 37 -30.50 0.70 -30.22
CA PRO A 37 -31.04 2.06 -30.45
C PRO A 37 -31.03 2.94 -29.14
N PRO A 38 -31.73 4.09 -29.03
CA PRO A 38 -31.07 5.41 -28.96
C PRO A 38 -31.30 6.20 -27.65
N LEU A 39 -30.52 7.28 -27.56
CA LEU A 39 -30.45 8.37 -26.58
C LEU A 39 -31.70 8.69 -25.74
N SER A 40 -31.52 8.66 -24.42
CA SER A 40 -32.23 9.51 -23.46
C SER A 40 -31.25 10.52 -22.86
N PRO A 41 -31.62 11.81 -22.66
CA PRO A 41 -30.76 12.80 -22.05
C PRO A 41 -30.76 12.55 -20.55
N HIS A 42 -29.83 11.73 -20.08
CA HIS A 42 -29.60 11.60 -18.65
C HIS A 42 -28.90 12.87 -18.20
N SER A 43 -29.63 13.72 -17.45
CA SER A 43 -29.08 14.81 -16.67
C SER A 43 -27.83 14.30 -15.95
N ALA A 44 -26.65 14.75 -16.37
CA ALA A 44 -25.43 14.48 -15.65
C ALA A 44 -25.60 15.07 -14.25
N PRO A 45 -25.56 14.26 -13.17
CA PRO A 45 -25.46 14.82 -11.83
C PRO A 45 -24.18 15.65 -11.82
N GLY A 46 -24.25 16.84 -11.20
CA GLY A 46 -23.13 17.77 -11.10
C GLY A 46 -21.83 17.03 -10.81
N THR A 47 -20.80 17.35 -11.59
CA THR A 47 -19.46 16.78 -11.47
C THR A 47 -19.14 16.65 -9.99
N PRO A 48 -19.07 15.43 -9.41
CA PRO A 48 -18.70 15.31 -8.01
C PRO A 48 -17.33 15.97 -7.87
N ALA A 49 -17.08 16.65 -6.76
CA ALA A 49 -15.77 17.23 -6.49
C ALA A 49 -14.78 16.09 -6.32
N ILE A 50 -14.27 15.55 -7.44
CA ILE A 50 -13.41 14.37 -7.49
C ILE A 50 -12.17 14.72 -6.68
N LEU A 51 -12.02 14.10 -5.52
CA LEU A 51 -10.79 14.24 -4.76
C LEU A 51 -9.63 13.75 -5.65
N PRO A 52 -8.51 14.48 -5.70
CA PRO A 52 -7.36 14.02 -6.45
C PRO A 52 -6.91 12.69 -5.86
N ARG A 53 -6.55 11.75 -6.73
CA ARG A 53 -6.05 10.45 -6.30
C ARG A 53 -4.86 10.64 -5.35
N PRO A 54 -4.89 10.07 -4.15
CA PRO A 54 -3.77 10.15 -3.22
C PRO A 54 -2.50 9.55 -3.79
N GLY A 55 -1.35 10.08 -3.37
CA GLY A 55 -0.06 9.45 -3.64
C GLY A 55 0.05 8.07 -2.98
N PRO A 56 0.92 7.18 -3.50
CA PRO A 56 1.12 5.86 -2.93
C PRO A 56 1.58 5.94 -1.46
N VAL A 57 1.08 5.04 -0.61
CA VAL A 57 1.43 4.98 0.81
C VAL A 57 1.77 3.57 1.23
N GLU A 58 2.84 3.42 2.00
CA GLU A 58 3.30 2.13 2.51
C GLU A 58 2.63 1.80 3.84
N VAL A 59 2.04 0.62 3.93
CA VAL A 59 1.34 0.11 5.13
C VAL A 59 1.81 -1.30 5.43
N SER A 60 2.20 -1.56 6.68
CA SER A 60 2.55 -2.90 7.15
C SER A 60 1.36 -3.84 7.06
N ILE A 61 1.57 -5.06 6.56
CA ILE A 61 0.53 -6.11 6.52
C ILE A 61 0.03 -6.40 7.93
N LEU A 62 0.92 -6.43 8.92
CA LEU A 62 0.55 -6.70 10.30
C LEU A 62 -0.45 -5.65 10.81
N ASN A 63 -0.22 -4.36 10.54
CA ASN A 63 -1.12 -3.28 10.94
C ASN A 63 -2.48 -3.40 10.25
N LEU A 64 -2.46 -3.68 8.95
CA LEU A 64 -3.69 -3.90 8.17
C LEU A 64 -4.54 -5.06 8.73
N MET A 65 -3.90 -6.11 9.23
CA MET A 65 -4.60 -7.28 9.79
C MET A 65 -5.06 -7.09 11.24
N SER A 66 -4.44 -6.20 11.99
CA SER A 66 -4.68 -6.06 13.44
C SER A 66 -5.72 -5.00 13.78
N SER A 67 -5.85 -3.93 12.98
CA SER A 67 -6.90 -2.92 13.18
C SER A 67 -7.33 -2.27 11.87
N ASP A 68 -8.49 -2.70 11.36
CA ASP A 68 -9.10 -2.11 10.16
C ASP A 68 -9.42 -0.62 10.37
N THR A 69 -9.91 -0.26 11.57
CA THR A 69 -10.33 1.11 11.89
C THR A 69 -9.15 2.07 11.94
N ASP A 70 -8.05 1.68 12.59
CA ASP A 70 -6.87 2.56 12.66
C ASP A 70 -6.21 2.72 11.29
N CYS A 71 -6.20 1.64 10.49
CA CYS A 71 -5.72 1.70 9.12
C CYS A 71 -6.61 2.61 8.25
N ALA A 72 -7.93 2.47 8.33
CA ALA A 72 -8.86 3.32 7.60
C ALA A 72 -8.73 4.79 8.01
N TYR A 73 -8.59 5.07 9.31
CA TYR A 73 -8.36 6.42 9.82
C TYR A 73 -7.05 7.02 9.29
N TYR A 74 -5.95 6.26 9.35
CA TYR A 74 -4.66 6.68 8.79
C TYR A 74 -4.75 7.01 7.30
N LEU A 75 -5.41 6.16 6.50
CA LEU A 75 -5.58 6.37 5.06
C LEU A 75 -6.51 7.55 4.76
N LEU A 76 -7.57 7.74 5.56
CA LEU A 76 -8.46 8.88 5.45
C LEU A 76 -7.70 10.19 5.65
N THR A 77 -6.91 10.29 6.72
CA THR A 77 -6.06 11.46 6.98
C THR A 77 -5.08 11.69 5.82
N HIS A 78 -4.45 10.64 5.31
CA HIS A 78 -3.55 10.72 4.14
C HIS A 78 -4.25 11.26 2.89
N VAL A 79 -5.46 10.79 2.58
CA VAL A 79 -6.26 11.27 1.43
C VAL A 79 -6.55 12.77 1.56
N LEU A 80 -6.98 13.20 2.75
CA LEU A 80 -7.36 14.58 3.01
C LEU A 80 -6.17 15.53 3.02
N GLU A 81 -5.05 15.13 3.61
CA GLU A 81 -3.80 15.88 3.58
C GLU A 81 -3.33 16.07 2.13
N HIS A 82 -3.33 14.98 1.34
CA HIS A 82 -2.95 15.06 -0.06
C HIS A 82 -3.89 15.99 -0.84
N ALA A 83 -5.20 15.93 -0.62
CA ALA A 83 -6.16 16.82 -1.25
C ALA A 83 -5.97 18.30 -0.90
N SER A 84 -5.57 18.61 0.35
CA SER A 84 -5.31 19.98 0.80
C SER A 84 -4.14 20.65 0.07
N VAL A 85 -3.15 19.87 -0.36
CA VAL A 85 -2.00 20.35 -1.15
C VAL A 85 -2.44 20.82 -2.54
N PHE A 86 -3.46 20.20 -3.13
CA PHE A 86 -3.97 20.57 -4.46
C PHE A 86 -5.01 21.70 -4.42
N HIS A 87 -5.63 21.96 -3.25
CA HIS A 87 -6.62 23.02 -3.07
C HIS A 87 -6.28 23.92 -1.85
N PRO A 88 -5.24 24.77 -1.95
CA PRO A 88 -4.85 25.67 -0.86
C PRO A 88 -5.95 26.69 -0.47
N ASN A 89 -6.90 26.95 -1.37
CA ASN A 89 -8.01 27.88 -1.14
C ASN A 89 -9.23 27.29 -0.40
N ALA A 90 -9.29 25.97 -0.19
CA ALA A 90 -10.37 25.37 0.62
C ALA A 90 -10.16 25.63 2.13
N ALA A 91 -8.91 25.88 2.56
CA ALA A 91 -8.55 26.15 3.95
C ALA A 91 -8.75 27.62 4.40
N SER A 92 -9.20 28.52 3.51
CA SER A 92 -9.31 29.96 3.83
C SER A 92 -10.59 30.35 4.60
N LEU A 93 -11.32 29.40 5.20
CA LEU A 93 -12.52 29.68 6.01
C LEU A 93 -12.52 29.09 7.43
N SER A 94 -11.38 28.68 7.98
CA SER A 94 -11.28 28.31 9.41
C SER A 94 -10.21 29.14 10.11
N GLY A 95 -10.59 30.37 10.49
CA GLY A 95 -9.97 31.04 11.62
C GLY A 95 -10.42 30.35 12.91
N GLU A 96 -9.70 29.32 13.33
CA GLU A 96 -9.39 28.94 14.71
C GLU A 96 -8.73 27.57 14.69
N ALA A 97 -7.58 27.47 15.37
CA ALA A 97 -6.74 26.28 15.45
C ALA A 97 -7.41 25.21 16.32
N SER A 98 -8.33 24.44 15.73
CA SER A 98 -8.76 23.15 16.25
C SER A 98 -7.72 22.09 15.89
N ALA A 99 -7.29 21.30 16.87
CA ALA A 99 -6.31 20.22 16.71
C ALA A 99 -6.86 18.99 15.95
N ASP A 100 -8.08 19.07 15.41
CA ASP A 100 -8.71 17.99 14.66
C ASP A 100 -8.56 18.23 13.14
N PRO A 101 -7.76 17.40 12.43
CA PRO A 101 -7.52 17.56 10.99
C PRO A 101 -8.79 17.37 10.14
N LEU A 102 -9.89 16.89 10.72
CA LEU A 102 -11.17 16.69 10.03
C LEU A 102 -12.11 17.91 10.12
N SER A 103 -11.79 18.90 10.97
CA SER A 103 -12.72 19.95 11.42
C SER A 103 -13.03 21.09 10.41
N GLY A 104 -12.58 20.98 9.15
CA GLY A 104 -12.80 22.02 8.13
C GLY A 104 -13.06 21.49 6.71
N VAL A 105 -13.20 20.18 6.56
CA VAL A 105 -13.37 19.53 5.26
C VAL A 105 -14.86 19.55 4.87
N ALA A 106 -15.17 19.85 3.62
CA ALA A 106 -16.53 19.70 3.09
C ALA A 106 -17.03 18.27 3.33
N LYS A 107 -18.25 18.10 3.85
CA LYS A 107 -18.77 16.78 4.24
C LYS A 107 -18.71 15.77 3.09
N GLU A 108 -18.95 16.23 1.87
CA GLU A 108 -18.88 15.43 0.65
C GLU A 108 -17.47 14.91 0.38
N ALA A 109 -16.45 15.76 0.56
CA ALA A 109 -15.05 15.36 0.44
C ALA A 109 -14.65 14.38 1.55
N LEU A 110 -15.13 14.57 2.78
CA LEU A 110 -14.88 13.64 3.88
C LEU A 110 -15.44 12.24 3.58
N VAL A 111 -16.68 12.16 3.10
CA VAL A 111 -17.33 10.90 2.72
C VAL A 111 -16.60 10.24 1.55
N GLU A 112 -16.21 11.01 0.53
CA GLU A 112 -15.45 10.46 -0.60
C GLU A 112 -14.09 9.91 -0.17
N ALA A 113 -13.36 10.64 0.69
CA ALA A 113 -12.08 10.21 1.23
C ALA A 113 -12.21 8.94 2.08
N GLU A 114 -13.28 8.84 2.87
CA GLU A 114 -13.59 7.64 3.66
C GLU A 114 -13.84 6.43 2.75
N VAL A 115 -14.64 6.60 1.69
CA VAL A 115 -14.88 5.52 0.71
C VAL A 115 -13.57 5.10 0.02
N MET A 116 -12.69 6.05 -0.31
CA MET A 116 -11.37 5.72 -0.87
C MET A 116 -10.51 4.92 0.12
N ALA A 117 -10.46 5.32 1.38
CA ALA A 117 -9.70 4.63 2.42
C ALA A 117 -10.18 3.18 2.60
N TRP A 118 -11.49 2.96 2.75
CA TRP A 118 -12.05 1.61 2.92
C TRP A 118 -11.81 0.71 1.71
N ARG A 119 -11.86 1.25 0.48
CA ARG A 119 -11.54 0.49 -0.72
C ARG A 119 -10.10 -0.01 -0.74
N GLU A 120 -9.14 0.80 -0.27
CA GLU A 120 -7.75 0.36 -0.19
C GLU A 120 -7.51 -0.67 0.93
N VAL A 121 -8.20 -0.52 2.07
CA VAL A 121 -8.20 -1.54 3.14
C VAL A 121 -8.69 -2.88 2.59
N ASP A 122 -9.82 -2.88 1.87
CA ASP A 122 -10.39 -4.09 1.26
C ASP A 122 -9.43 -4.76 0.28
N LYS A 123 -8.75 -3.99 -0.58
CA LYS A 123 -7.75 -4.54 -1.50
C LYS A 123 -6.62 -5.24 -0.76
N GLY A 124 -6.07 -4.60 0.27
CA GLY A 124 -5.01 -5.20 1.07
C GLY A 124 -5.48 -6.48 1.79
N LYS A 125 -6.73 -6.51 2.30
CA LYS A 125 -7.30 -7.72 2.92
C LYS A 125 -7.56 -8.84 1.92
N MET A 126 -7.99 -8.50 0.71
CA MET A 126 -8.15 -9.49 -0.36
C MET A 126 -6.80 -10.10 -0.75
N PHE A 127 -5.74 -9.29 -0.81
CA PHE A 127 -4.38 -9.79 -0.99
C PHE A 127 -3.97 -10.75 0.13
N THR A 128 -4.11 -10.38 1.42
CA THR A 128 -3.68 -11.23 2.54
C THR A 128 -4.45 -12.55 2.59
N ARG A 129 -5.74 -12.53 2.26
CA ARG A 129 -6.56 -13.74 2.12
C ARG A 129 -6.06 -14.64 1.00
N ASN A 130 -5.82 -14.09 -0.18
CA ASN A 130 -5.32 -14.87 -1.33
C ASN A 130 -3.91 -15.42 -1.07
N LEU A 131 -3.09 -14.68 -0.33
CA LEU A 131 -1.79 -15.16 0.14
C LEU A 131 -1.98 -16.37 1.08
N GLY A 132 -2.92 -16.31 2.02
CA GLY A 132 -3.26 -17.46 2.87
C GLY A 132 -3.74 -18.67 2.06
N GLU A 133 -4.62 -18.46 1.08
CA GLU A 133 -5.10 -19.50 0.18
C GLU A 133 -3.97 -20.11 -0.68
N TRP A 134 -3.01 -19.29 -1.13
CA TRP A 134 -1.82 -19.76 -1.83
C TRP A 134 -1.00 -20.73 -0.97
N TYR A 135 -0.72 -20.39 0.29
CA TYR A 135 0.02 -21.27 1.20
C TYR A 135 -0.79 -22.47 1.69
N ALA A 136 -2.12 -22.41 1.68
CA ALA A 136 -2.97 -23.56 1.95
C ALA A 136 -2.92 -24.59 0.81
N THR A 137 -2.71 -24.13 -0.43
CA THR A 137 -2.66 -24.98 -1.63
C THR A 137 -1.24 -25.40 -2.02
N HIS A 138 -0.23 -24.62 -1.66
CA HIS A 138 1.17 -24.86 -1.99
C HIS A 138 2.00 -25.15 -0.74
N SER A 139 2.73 -26.27 -0.75
CA SER A 139 3.62 -26.66 0.35
C SER A 139 4.99 -25.96 0.35
N GLN A 140 5.28 -25.18 -0.70
CA GLN A 140 6.55 -24.47 -0.88
C GLN A 140 6.38 -22.98 -0.63
N GLY A 141 7.49 -22.31 -0.29
CA GLY A 141 7.49 -20.85 -0.14
C GLY A 141 7.26 -20.13 -1.47
N ILE A 142 6.63 -18.95 -1.43
CA ILE A 142 6.41 -18.10 -2.60
C ILE A 142 7.69 -17.32 -2.95
N SER A 143 7.97 -17.13 -4.24
CA SER A 143 9.05 -16.23 -4.69
C SER A 143 8.61 -14.76 -4.58
N GLU A 144 9.57 -13.83 -4.64
CA GLU A 144 9.26 -12.40 -4.58
C GLU A 144 8.47 -11.92 -5.81
N ASP A 145 8.81 -12.42 -7.00
CA ASP A 145 8.09 -12.09 -8.23
C ASP A 145 6.64 -12.58 -8.18
N GLN A 146 6.42 -13.82 -7.74
CA GLN A 146 5.06 -14.36 -7.57
C GLN A 146 4.24 -13.57 -6.54
N LEU A 147 4.89 -13.10 -5.47
CA LEU A 147 4.25 -12.28 -4.46
C LEU A 147 3.87 -10.89 -5.00
N ARG A 148 4.73 -10.29 -5.82
CA ARG A 148 4.44 -9.03 -6.53
C ARG A 148 3.31 -9.19 -7.55
N ASP A 149 3.29 -10.29 -8.31
CA ASP A 149 2.22 -10.60 -9.25
C ASP A 149 0.87 -10.79 -8.53
N LEU A 150 0.89 -11.47 -7.38
CA LEU A 150 -0.28 -11.65 -6.54
C LEU A 150 -0.80 -10.32 -5.98
N ALA A 151 0.09 -9.46 -5.49
CA ALA A 151 -0.25 -8.11 -5.02
C ALA A 151 -0.89 -7.27 -6.14
N THR A 152 -0.26 -7.28 -7.33
CA THR A 152 -0.72 -6.52 -8.50
C THR A 152 -2.12 -6.94 -8.94
N THR A 153 -2.47 -8.22 -8.81
CA THR A 153 -3.81 -8.75 -9.11
C THR A 153 -4.90 -8.06 -8.28
N TRP A 154 -4.58 -7.64 -7.05
CA TRP A 154 -5.50 -6.94 -6.15
C TRP A 154 -5.32 -5.42 -6.16
N GLY A 155 -4.48 -4.90 -7.06
CA GLY A 155 -4.25 -3.46 -7.19
C GLY A 155 -3.46 -2.83 -6.05
N VAL A 156 -2.63 -3.63 -5.37
CA VAL A 156 -1.65 -3.19 -4.37
C VAL A 156 -0.25 -3.57 -4.84
N GLU A 157 0.79 -2.88 -4.37
CA GLU A 157 2.17 -3.26 -4.66
C GLU A 157 2.82 -3.88 -3.41
N TRP A 158 3.56 -4.97 -3.61
CA TRP A 158 4.31 -5.60 -2.53
C TRP A 158 5.69 -4.95 -2.38
N LYS A 159 6.04 -4.59 -1.15
CA LYS A 159 7.36 -4.10 -0.80
C LYS A 159 7.95 -4.97 0.31
N GLY A 160 8.92 -5.80 -0.06
CA GLY A 160 9.68 -6.61 0.90
C GLY A 160 10.55 -5.73 1.80
N ASP A 161 10.79 -6.19 3.02
CA ASP A 161 11.69 -5.54 3.96
C ASP A 161 13.11 -5.43 3.35
N LYS A 162 13.61 -4.20 3.21
CA LYS A 162 14.99 -3.92 2.78
C LYS A 162 16.00 -4.13 3.93
N GLY A 163 15.55 -4.59 5.09
CA GLY A 163 16.28 -4.64 6.35
C GLY A 163 17.37 -5.70 6.51
N ARG A 164 17.73 -6.49 5.49
CA ARG A 164 18.89 -7.38 5.62
C ARG A 164 19.63 -7.61 4.29
N SER A 165 20.39 -6.60 3.87
CA SER A 165 21.51 -6.88 2.97
C SER A 165 22.55 -7.71 3.77
N PRO A 166 22.94 -8.91 3.32
CA PRO A 166 24.02 -9.67 3.94
C PRO A 166 25.35 -9.09 3.47
N THR A 167 25.64 -7.85 3.86
CA THR A 167 26.90 -7.17 3.54
C THR A 167 27.35 -6.42 4.76
N GLU A 168 27.97 -7.14 5.72
CA GLU A 168 29.12 -6.65 6.50
C GLU A 168 29.77 -7.69 7.44
N ASP A 169 29.75 -8.98 7.12
CA ASP A 169 30.75 -9.93 7.67
C ASP A 169 31.90 -10.09 6.68
N LYS A 170 32.63 -9.00 6.46
CA LYS A 170 33.96 -9.05 5.82
C LYS A 170 35.00 -8.47 6.78
N GLN A 171 35.51 -9.36 7.62
CA GLN A 171 36.96 -9.53 7.81
C GLN A 171 37.74 -8.29 8.30
N LEU A 172 37.73 -8.06 9.61
CA LEU A 172 38.86 -7.44 10.31
C LEU A 172 39.54 -8.50 11.16
N GLY A 173 40.44 -9.25 10.52
CA GLY A 173 41.55 -9.85 11.24
C GLY A 173 42.57 -8.77 11.57
N GLY A 174 43.07 -8.75 12.80
CA GLY A 174 44.38 -8.14 13.11
C GLY A 174 44.48 -7.41 14.44
N ARG A 175 45.39 -7.92 15.28
CA ARG A 175 46.06 -7.30 16.46
C ARG A 175 45.26 -7.23 17.76
N GLY A 176 45.75 -7.71 18.89
CA GLY A 176 47.04 -8.33 19.17
C GLY A 176 47.05 -8.90 20.59
N GLU A 177 47.73 -10.04 20.75
CA GLU A 177 48.00 -10.66 22.03
C GLU A 177 49.02 -9.81 22.80
N HIS A 178 48.55 -9.08 23.81
CA HIS A 178 49.43 -8.48 24.82
C HIS A 178 49.71 -9.52 25.91
N ARG A 179 50.83 -10.20 25.77
CA ARG A 179 51.38 -11.12 26.79
C ARG A 179 52.08 -10.27 27.85
N VAL A 180 51.45 -10.09 29.01
CA VAL A 180 52.07 -9.43 30.18
C VAL A 180 52.91 -10.47 30.93
N SER A 181 54.23 -10.35 30.84
CA SER A 181 55.17 -11.06 31.71
C SER A 181 55.27 -10.33 33.05
N ILE A 182 54.74 -10.93 34.11
CA ILE A 182 54.95 -10.46 35.48
C ILE A 182 56.24 -11.11 36.00
N GLY A 183 57.26 -10.29 36.26
CA GLY A 183 58.50 -10.71 36.91
C GLY A 183 58.30 -10.92 38.41
N VAL A 184 58.79 -12.05 38.90
CA VAL A 184 58.88 -12.40 40.33
C VAL A 184 60.23 -11.90 40.85
N PRO A 185 60.31 -11.03 41.88
CA PRO A 185 61.56 -10.76 42.57
C PRO A 185 61.83 -11.82 43.65
N ALA A 186 63.12 -12.14 43.82
CA ALA A 186 63.68 -13.05 44.80
C ALA A 186 63.69 -12.47 46.23
#